data_AF-A0A969HMT1-F1
#
_entry.id   AF-A0A969HMT1-F1
#
_cell.length_a   1.000
_cell.length_b   1.000
_cell.length_c   1.000
_cell.angle_alpha   90.00
_cell.angle_beta   90.00
_cell.angle_gamma   90.00
#
_symmetry.space_group_name_H-M   'P 1'
#
loop_
_entity.id
_entity.type
_entity.pdbx_description
1 polymer ?
#
loop_
_entity_poly.entity_id
_entity_poly.type
_entity_poly.pdbx_seq_one_letter_code
_entity_poly.pdbx_strand_id
1 'polypeptide(L)'
;MAIASTTWAAWGLLPDGTQEVVWTWGTELNGNKTVIRFPEPYPNSRDKDPLPIPSLAGYQDDSTNISGSIWNAVTATGGTPSLVINGQIRVADEELINCPGLCGKNPRTAMGYTADNKLILMVVDGRQEDLSIGATLEELAEMMLQVGCFGAVNLDGGGSSVIIAEEDQVLNSPSDATGIRAVGSALLIKRRPQYYDTESPTLYTETGAWLETSNEGFYGESRTRLLAVGDGSSYATYTLPPDLPPAQYELSAWWVGASNRSTSTPFVILRNGFEPDTMRIDQTLNSGDFNIVGTFQLGPNDQIIISNATSNGEFVAVDAIRLRKVDESAPFVTFEGESQIDIIQGQQASIIARLLSPNTGLGVEKLRIFKSVNGGTETQLGNEISLNGTIQDSYTLDYQVDQQSGDLVTLRFELEDNQGNIVSEIYTIRVVPFALTFDPDQSAGRHPNGRTLQFDVNVDTQNPALIINSLTVYKSVDGQGEELIQGPINPNASQFSYDFSYLINEGTGKVVSFRFEVTTNNNDTLNKTYEATTFSEKGKIRVAFINDINSSFGSTEYSNSVKDR
;
A
#
# COMPACT_ATOMS: atom_id res chain seq x y z
N MET A 1 4.03 16.64 36.71
CA MET A 1 2.95 17.29 35.96
C MET A 1 1.73 16.40 36.13
N ALA A 2 0.71 16.82 36.87
CA ALA A 2 -0.49 16.01 37.04
C ALA A 2 -1.11 15.79 35.65
N ILE A 3 -1.39 14.54 35.30
CA ILE A 3 -2.02 14.18 34.03
C ILE A 3 -3.40 14.82 34.07
N ALA A 4 -3.65 15.81 33.21
CA ALA A 4 -4.95 16.45 33.13
C ALA A 4 -6.00 15.39 32.78
N SER A 5 -7.14 15.41 33.48
CA SER A 5 -8.27 14.51 33.28
C SER A 5 -9.06 14.93 32.05
N THR A 6 -8.45 14.76 30.88
CA THR A 6 -9.02 15.16 29.60
C THR A 6 -9.55 13.97 28.82
N THR A 7 -10.69 14.16 28.17
CA THR A 7 -11.23 13.18 27.23
C THR A 7 -10.64 13.44 25.84
N TRP A 8 -10.12 12.41 25.18
CA TRP A 8 -9.55 12.54 23.83
C TRP A 8 -10.48 11.99 22.77
N ALA A 9 -10.52 12.63 21.62
CA ALA A 9 -11.27 12.12 20.48
C ALA A 9 -10.75 10.75 20.04
N ALA A 10 -11.65 9.90 19.59
CA ALA A 10 -11.32 8.61 19.02
C ALA A 10 -12.32 8.29 17.91
N TRP A 11 -11.84 7.58 16.89
CA TRP A 11 -12.72 6.93 15.92
C TRP A 11 -12.96 5.48 16.36
N GLY A 12 -14.18 4.99 16.18
CA GLY A 12 -14.51 3.60 16.44
C GLY A 12 -15.50 3.02 15.44
N LEU A 13 -15.36 1.72 15.20
CA LEU A 13 -16.29 0.87 14.47
C LEU A 13 -17.12 0.08 15.49
N LEU A 14 -18.44 0.19 15.40
CA LEU A 14 -19.39 -0.49 16.28
C LEU A 14 -19.74 -1.90 15.75
N PRO A 15 -20.31 -2.79 16.58
CA PRO A 15 -20.63 -4.17 16.18
C PRO A 15 -21.60 -4.28 14.99
N ASP A 16 -22.45 -3.28 14.78
CA ASP A 16 -23.39 -3.20 13.65
C ASP A 16 -22.74 -2.64 12.37
N GLY A 17 -21.44 -2.36 12.40
CA GLY A 17 -20.68 -1.82 11.28
C GLY A 17 -20.76 -0.30 11.13
N THR A 18 -21.47 0.41 12.00
CA THR A 18 -21.51 1.88 11.99
C THR A 18 -20.23 2.47 12.57
N GLN A 19 -19.85 3.65 12.07
CA GLN A 19 -18.67 4.38 12.52
C GLN A 19 -19.07 5.59 13.36
N GLU A 20 -18.25 5.94 14.34
CA GLU A 20 -18.43 7.17 15.11
C GLU A 20 -17.09 7.83 15.49
N VAL A 21 -17.15 9.14 15.72
CA VAL A 21 -16.07 9.91 16.36
C VAL A 21 -16.64 10.47 17.65
N VAL A 22 -16.03 10.11 18.77
CA VAL A 22 -16.50 10.44 20.12
C VAL A 22 -15.31 10.80 21.02
N TRP A 23 -15.57 11.47 22.14
CA TRP A 23 -14.54 11.70 23.15
C TRP A 23 -14.52 10.54 24.13
N THR A 24 -13.32 10.13 24.54
CA THR A 24 -13.13 8.90 25.31
C THR A 24 -12.28 9.09 26.55
N TRP A 25 -12.53 8.25 27.54
CA TRP A 25 -11.73 8.11 28.75
C TRP A 25 -11.52 6.64 29.10
N GLY A 26 -10.25 6.25 29.28
CA GLY A 26 -9.88 4.92 29.75
C GLY A 26 -9.94 4.81 31.27
N THR A 27 -10.53 3.74 31.79
CA THR A 27 -10.72 3.52 33.23
C THR A 27 -10.80 2.03 33.56
N GLU A 28 -10.97 1.68 34.83
CA GLU A 28 -11.20 0.32 35.28
C GLU A 28 -12.56 0.21 35.95
N LEU A 29 -13.36 -0.77 35.52
CA LEU A 29 -14.65 -1.11 36.10
C LEU A 29 -14.67 -2.56 36.51
N ASN A 30 -14.95 -2.82 37.79
CA ASN A 30 -14.96 -4.17 38.35
C ASN A 30 -13.68 -4.96 38.04
N GLY A 31 -12.52 -4.27 37.99
CA GLY A 31 -11.22 -4.87 37.66
C GLY A 31 -10.93 -5.02 36.16
N ASN A 32 -11.85 -4.60 35.27
CA ASN A 32 -11.68 -4.67 33.82
C ASN A 32 -11.39 -3.29 33.22
N LYS A 33 -10.35 -3.20 32.39
CA LYS A 33 -10.09 -2.01 31.57
C LYS A 33 -11.28 -1.76 30.66
N THR A 34 -11.86 -0.57 30.79
CA THR A 34 -13.05 -0.14 30.06
C THR A 34 -12.80 1.23 29.45
N VAL A 35 -13.39 1.49 28.29
CA VAL A 35 -13.39 2.82 27.67
C VAL A 35 -14.80 3.39 27.76
N ILE A 36 -14.90 4.64 28.21
CA ILE A 36 -16.14 5.39 28.27
C ILE A 36 -16.15 6.42 27.16
N ARG A 37 -17.25 6.47 26.40
CA ARG A 37 -17.50 7.51 25.41
C ARG A 37 -18.36 8.63 25.98
N PHE A 38 -18.14 9.84 25.49
CA PHE A 38 -18.87 11.06 25.84
C PHE A 38 -19.35 11.75 24.56
N PRO A 39 -20.55 12.35 24.58
CA PRO A 39 -21.11 13.08 23.43
C PRO A 39 -20.45 14.44 23.19
N GLU A 40 -19.74 14.98 24.19
CA GLU A 40 -19.01 16.25 24.17
C GLU A 40 -17.70 16.07 24.92
N PRO A 41 -16.64 16.84 24.59
CA PRO A 41 -15.40 16.79 25.34
C PRO A 41 -15.61 17.34 26.74
N TYR A 42 -14.84 16.82 27.68
CA TYR A 42 -14.83 17.37 29.04
C TYR A 42 -14.30 18.81 29.02
N PRO A 43 -14.97 19.79 29.65
CA PRO A 43 -14.75 21.23 29.40
C PRO A 43 -13.52 21.78 30.10
N ASN A 44 -12.38 21.11 29.91
CA ASN A 44 -11.09 21.55 30.36
C ASN A 44 -10.63 22.79 29.59
N SER A 45 -9.83 23.62 30.26
CA SER A 45 -9.21 24.79 29.67
C SER A 45 -7.77 24.87 30.15
N ARG A 46 -6.86 25.29 29.28
CA ARG A 46 -5.43 25.45 29.62
C ARG A 46 -5.19 26.52 30.68
N ASP A 47 -6.11 27.47 30.81
CA ASP A 47 -5.99 28.59 31.74
C ASP A 47 -6.57 28.28 33.13
N LYS A 48 -7.03 27.04 33.35
CA LYS A 48 -7.64 26.58 34.58
C LYS A 48 -6.98 25.31 35.08
N ASP A 49 -7.11 25.05 36.38
CA ASP A 49 -6.76 23.74 36.92
C ASP A 49 -7.59 22.66 36.21
N PRO A 50 -6.99 21.50 35.86
CA PRO A 50 -7.72 20.41 35.24
C PRO A 50 -8.93 20.01 36.06
N LEU A 51 -10.07 19.82 35.39
CA LEU A 51 -11.26 19.31 36.04
C LEU A 51 -10.99 17.89 36.57
N PRO A 52 -11.72 17.42 37.60
CA PRO A 52 -11.56 16.07 38.14
C PRO A 52 -11.72 14.97 37.08
N ILE A 53 -11.14 13.79 37.33
CA ILE A 53 -11.30 12.61 36.47
C ILE A 53 -12.78 12.32 36.22
N PRO A 54 -13.21 12.14 34.95
CA PRO A 54 -14.56 11.70 34.63
C PRO A 54 -14.86 10.37 35.35
N SER A 55 -15.80 10.37 36.30
CA SER A 55 -16.15 9.18 37.08
C SER A 55 -17.37 8.45 36.51
N LEU A 56 -17.40 7.13 36.63
CA LEU A 56 -18.33 6.25 35.92
C LEU A 56 -19.70 6.04 36.59
N ALA A 57 -19.82 6.36 37.88
CA ALA A 57 -21.06 6.17 38.61
C ALA A 57 -21.92 7.41 38.41
N GLY A 58 -22.84 7.37 37.42
CA GLY A 58 -23.90 8.35 37.17
C GLY A 58 -23.81 9.62 38.01
N TYR A 59 -22.99 10.57 37.58
CA TYR A 59 -22.91 11.87 38.22
C TYR A 59 -23.07 12.88 37.10
N GLN A 60 -24.25 13.51 37.07
CA GLN A 60 -24.31 14.90 36.65
C GLN A 60 -23.22 15.60 37.46
N ASP A 61 -22.15 15.99 36.81
CA ASP A 61 -21.51 17.21 37.25
C ASP A 61 -22.57 18.29 37.05
N ASP A 62 -23.23 18.69 38.15
CA ASP A 62 -24.27 19.71 38.17
C ASP A 62 -23.78 21.05 37.59
N SER A 63 -22.46 21.18 37.32
CA SER A 63 -21.86 22.33 36.65
C SER A 63 -21.66 22.18 35.13
N THR A 64 -21.69 20.96 34.55
CA THR A 64 -21.40 20.72 33.11
C THR A 64 -22.44 19.91 32.34
N ASN A 65 -23.32 19.12 32.99
CA ASN A 65 -24.40 18.34 32.35
C ASN A 65 -23.96 17.28 31.31
N ILE A 66 -22.69 16.85 31.28
CA ILE A 66 -22.18 15.84 30.32
C ILE A 66 -22.21 14.43 30.95
N SER A 67 -22.88 13.46 30.30
CA SER A 67 -22.94 12.06 30.75
C SER A 67 -22.28 11.11 29.75
N GLY A 68 -21.38 10.23 30.22
CA GLY A 68 -20.74 9.20 29.42
C GLY A 68 -21.45 7.83 29.44
N SER A 69 -21.04 6.93 28.55
CA SER A 69 -21.53 5.54 28.46
C SER A 69 -20.39 4.59 28.09
N ILE A 70 -20.51 3.30 28.42
CA ILE A 70 -19.52 2.29 28.01
C ILE A 70 -19.44 2.29 26.48
N TRP A 71 -18.21 2.35 25.96
CA TRP A 71 -17.97 2.32 24.52
C TRP A 71 -17.79 0.88 24.05
N ASN A 72 -18.70 0.41 23.18
CA ASN A 72 -18.72 -0.96 22.67
C ASN A 72 -18.06 -1.11 21.29
N ALA A 73 -17.12 -0.22 20.94
CA ALA A 73 -16.41 -0.31 19.67
C ALA A 73 -15.61 -1.62 19.58
N VAL A 74 -15.76 -2.35 18.47
CA VAL A 74 -15.02 -3.60 18.20
C VAL A 74 -13.65 -3.33 17.59
N THR A 75 -13.46 -2.14 17.04
CA THR A 75 -12.17 -1.61 16.60
C THR A 75 -12.18 -0.13 16.85
N ALA A 76 -11.12 0.40 17.44
CA ALA A 76 -11.01 1.81 17.74
C ALA A 76 -9.57 2.28 17.59
N THR A 77 -9.40 3.55 17.23
CA THR A 77 -8.12 4.24 17.25
C THR A 77 -8.27 5.54 18.04
N GLY A 78 -7.37 5.76 18.98
CA GLY A 78 -7.23 7.06 19.61
C GLY A 78 -6.73 8.08 18.58
N GLY A 79 -7.28 9.29 18.64
CA GLY A 79 -6.80 10.44 17.90
C GLY A 79 -6.77 11.65 18.82
N THR A 80 -6.45 12.82 18.26
CA THR A 80 -6.69 14.13 18.87
C THR A 80 -6.18 15.24 17.92
N PRO A 81 -6.88 16.36 17.74
CA PRO A 81 -8.24 16.61 18.23
C PRO A 81 -9.30 15.95 17.34
N SER A 82 -10.55 16.01 17.77
CA SER A 82 -11.68 15.95 16.85
C SER A 82 -11.51 16.99 15.73
N LEU A 83 -12.04 16.70 14.54
CA LEU A 83 -11.99 17.60 13.38
C LEU A 83 -13.40 17.96 12.92
N VAL A 84 -14.25 16.95 12.73
CA VAL A 84 -15.65 17.10 12.31
C VAL A 84 -16.53 16.26 13.21
N ILE A 85 -17.64 16.82 13.67
CA ILE A 85 -18.65 16.15 14.50
C ILE A 85 -20.02 16.54 13.96
N ASN A 86 -20.86 15.55 13.65
CA ASN A 86 -22.21 15.75 13.10
C ASN A 86 -22.25 16.67 11.86
N GLY A 87 -21.27 16.53 10.97
CA GLY A 87 -21.13 17.32 9.75
C GLY A 87 -20.71 18.78 9.98
N GLN A 88 -20.18 19.11 11.16
CA GLN A 88 -19.69 20.44 11.49
C GLN A 88 -18.25 20.40 11.98
N ILE A 89 -17.45 21.39 11.59
CA ILE A 89 -16.07 21.52 12.07
C ILE A 89 -16.09 21.71 13.59
N ARG A 90 -15.35 20.86 14.30
CA ARG A 90 -15.21 20.88 15.76
C ARG A 90 -13.79 20.47 16.14
N VAL A 91 -12.85 21.41 15.98
CA VAL A 91 -11.49 21.27 16.50
C VAL A 91 -11.50 21.61 18.00
N ALA A 92 -11.45 20.60 18.87
CA ALA A 92 -11.71 20.78 20.30
C ALA A 92 -10.47 21.21 21.10
N ASP A 93 -10.47 22.46 21.55
CA ASP A 93 -9.46 23.01 22.47
C ASP A 93 -9.47 22.31 23.84
N GLU A 94 -10.62 21.77 24.21
CA GLU A 94 -10.88 21.03 25.45
C GLU A 94 -10.03 19.77 25.58
N GLU A 95 -9.52 19.24 24.47
CA GLU A 95 -8.59 18.09 24.45
C GLU A 95 -7.16 18.46 24.92
N LEU A 96 -6.91 19.75 25.22
CA LEU A 96 -5.68 20.28 25.83
C LEU A 96 -4.39 19.94 25.07
N ILE A 97 -4.44 19.88 23.74
CA ILE A 97 -3.28 19.51 22.89
C ILE A 97 -2.13 20.49 23.09
N ASN A 98 -1.07 20.08 23.78
CA ASN A 98 0.07 20.97 23.99
C ASN A 98 0.72 21.35 22.65
N CYS A 99 0.75 22.65 22.32
CA CYS A 99 1.02 23.17 20.98
C CYS A 99 2.49 23.49 20.60
N PRO A 100 3.59 23.04 21.26
CA PRO A 100 4.92 23.25 20.70
C PRO A 100 5.08 22.41 19.42
N GLY A 101 4.95 23.04 18.25
CA GLY A 101 5.16 22.41 16.94
C GLY A 101 3.96 21.67 16.33
N LEU A 102 2.84 21.49 17.04
CA LEU A 102 1.65 20.76 16.54
C LEU A 102 0.57 21.65 15.89
N CYS A 103 0.47 22.92 16.27
CA CYS A 103 -0.67 23.79 15.91
C CYS A 103 -0.39 24.67 14.68
N GLY A 104 0.85 24.71 14.22
CA GLY A 104 1.20 25.25 12.90
C GLY A 104 0.94 24.25 11.77
N LYS A 105 1.28 24.63 10.54
CA LYS A 105 1.18 23.72 9.39
C LYS A 105 2.15 22.56 9.54
N ASN A 106 1.62 21.35 9.46
CA ASN A 106 2.38 20.12 9.59
C ASN A 106 1.83 19.06 8.62
N PRO A 107 2.61 18.00 8.32
CA PRO A 107 2.03 16.79 7.77
C PRO A 107 0.94 16.27 8.70
N ARG A 108 -0.17 15.82 8.15
CA ARG A 108 -1.33 15.36 8.90
C ARG A 108 -1.74 13.98 8.43
N THR A 109 -2.26 13.21 9.37
CA THR A 109 -3.01 11.99 9.10
C THR A 109 -4.37 12.20 9.74
N ALA A 110 -5.44 11.92 9.02
CA ALA A 110 -6.81 12.00 9.53
C ALA A 110 -7.62 10.80 9.09
N MET A 111 -8.64 10.52 9.89
CA MET A 111 -9.62 9.47 9.64
C MET A 111 -11.01 10.04 9.87
N GLY A 112 -11.95 9.68 9.02
CA GLY A 112 -13.34 10.08 9.16
C GLY A 112 -14.28 9.14 8.44
N TYR A 113 -15.56 9.45 8.50
CA TYR A 113 -16.60 8.70 7.81
C TYR A 113 -17.68 9.63 7.28
N THR A 114 -18.26 9.27 6.14
CA THR A 114 -19.37 9.99 5.52
C THR A 114 -20.72 9.61 6.15
N ALA A 115 -21.77 10.38 5.88
CA ALA A 115 -23.13 10.08 6.39
C ALA A 115 -23.69 8.73 5.90
N ASP A 116 -23.24 8.24 4.74
CA ASP A 116 -23.53 6.89 4.20
C ASP A 116 -22.51 5.83 4.66
N ASN A 117 -21.78 6.11 5.75
CA ASN A 117 -20.90 5.19 6.48
C ASN A 117 -19.66 4.71 5.68
N LYS A 118 -19.18 5.47 4.69
CA LYS A 118 -17.90 5.19 4.01
C LYS A 118 -16.74 5.70 4.86
N LEU A 119 -15.70 4.89 5.02
CA LEU A 119 -14.46 5.29 5.68
C LEU A 119 -13.63 6.20 4.76
N ILE A 120 -13.10 7.28 5.33
CA ILE A 120 -12.19 8.22 4.69
C ILE A 120 -10.87 8.21 5.45
N LEU A 121 -9.77 7.99 4.74
CA LEU A 121 -8.40 8.15 5.22
C LEU A 121 -7.76 9.30 4.46
N MET A 122 -7.10 10.21 5.15
CA MET A 122 -6.43 11.35 4.54
C MET A 122 -5.02 11.49 5.09
N VAL A 123 -4.05 11.57 4.18
CA VAL A 123 -2.69 11.99 4.50
C VAL A 123 -2.42 13.30 3.77
N VAL A 124 -1.95 14.29 4.51
CA VAL A 124 -1.49 15.58 4.00
C VAL A 124 0.01 15.62 4.22
N ASP A 125 0.80 15.67 3.15
CA ASP A 125 2.24 15.88 3.26
C ASP A 125 2.54 17.24 3.92
N GLY A 126 3.73 17.42 4.46
CA GLY A 126 4.09 18.67 5.12
C GLY A 126 5.57 18.83 5.38
N ARG A 127 5.98 20.00 5.88
CA ARG A 127 7.39 20.37 6.14
C ARG A 127 8.31 20.26 4.92
N GLN A 128 7.72 20.26 3.73
CA GLN A 128 8.42 20.21 2.45
C GLN A 128 7.89 21.38 1.65
N GLU A 129 8.52 22.56 1.78
CA GLU A 129 8.02 23.82 1.20
C GLU A 129 7.64 23.68 -0.29
N ASP A 130 8.36 22.79 -0.96
CA ASP A 130 8.38 22.43 -2.36
C ASP A 130 7.24 21.51 -2.79
N LEU A 131 6.67 20.75 -1.86
CA LEU A 131 5.64 19.75 -2.09
C LEU A 131 4.36 20.08 -1.35
N SER A 132 4.47 20.20 -0.05
CA SER A 132 3.38 20.59 0.84
C SER A 132 3.96 21.19 2.10
N ILE A 133 3.45 22.38 2.46
CA ILE A 133 3.75 23.01 3.75
C ILE A 133 2.99 22.35 4.91
N GLY A 134 2.07 21.43 4.61
CA GLY A 134 1.17 20.84 5.58
C GLY A 134 -0.09 21.66 5.79
N ALA A 135 -0.89 21.23 6.77
CA ALA A 135 -2.15 21.86 7.13
C ALA A 135 -2.16 22.24 8.61
N THR A 136 -2.87 23.32 8.94
CA THR A 136 -3.35 23.49 10.32
C THR A 136 -4.43 22.46 10.62
N LEU A 137 -4.84 22.33 11.89
CA LEU A 137 -5.91 21.41 12.27
C LEU A 137 -7.26 21.86 11.71
N GLU A 138 -7.47 23.17 11.61
CA GLU A 138 -8.65 23.79 11.00
C GLU A 138 -8.68 23.55 9.49
N GLU A 139 -7.56 23.75 8.78
CA GLU A 139 -7.45 23.45 7.35
C GLU A 139 -7.71 21.95 7.08
N LEU A 140 -7.21 21.06 7.95
CA LEU A 140 -7.50 19.63 7.88
C LEU A 140 -8.98 19.31 8.12
N ALA A 141 -9.62 19.96 9.10
CA ALA A 141 -11.04 19.78 9.36
C ALA A 141 -11.91 20.25 8.18
N GLU A 142 -11.55 21.38 7.56
CA GLU A 142 -12.19 21.88 6.34
C GLU A 142 -12.06 20.86 5.19
N MET A 143 -10.86 20.30 4.97
CA MET A 143 -10.64 19.25 3.97
C MET A 143 -11.50 18.01 4.22
N MET A 144 -11.53 17.51 5.47
CA MET A 144 -12.35 16.35 5.84
C MET A 144 -13.85 16.61 5.63
N LEU A 145 -14.34 17.81 5.96
CA LEU A 145 -15.73 18.20 5.72
C LEU A 145 -16.03 18.30 4.20
N GLN A 146 -15.12 18.88 3.41
CA GLN A 146 -15.29 19.03 1.96
C GLN A 146 -15.39 17.69 1.22
N VAL A 147 -14.68 16.66 1.69
CA VAL A 147 -14.78 15.28 1.14
C VAL A 147 -15.99 14.52 1.69
N GLY A 148 -16.87 15.18 2.45
CA GLY A 148 -18.16 14.65 2.88
C GLY A 148 -18.17 13.95 4.23
N CYS A 149 -17.12 14.10 5.05
CA CYS A 149 -17.11 13.49 6.38
C CYS A 149 -18.23 14.07 7.26
N PHE A 150 -19.02 13.17 7.85
CA PHE A 150 -19.96 13.46 8.92
C PHE A 150 -19.28 13.45 10.30
N GLY A 151 -18.26 12.61 10.47
CA GLY A 151 -17.35 12.66 11.62
C GLY A 151 -15.90 12.46 11.19
N ALA A 152 -14.96 13.16 11.82
CA ALA A 152 -13.53 13.02 11.54
C ALA A 152 -12.67 13.36 12.77
N VAL A 153 -11.51 12.70 12.87
CA VAL A 153 -10.51 12.87 13.93
C VAL A 153 -9.10 12.94 13.34
N ASN A 154 -8.24 13.76 13.93
CA ASN A 154 -6.83 13.81 13.59
C ASN A 154 -6.09 12.63 14.26
N LEU A 155 -5.14 12.04 13.53
CA LEU A 155 -4.23 10.99 14.01
C LEU A 155 -2.81 11.55 14.15
N ASP A 156 -1.84 10.70 14.49
CA ASP A 156 -0.44 11.11 14.56
C ASP A 156 0.05 11.63 13.20
N GLY A 157 0.80 12.73 13.25
CA GLY A 157 1.22 13.51 12.08
C GLY A 157 2.73 13.70 12.01
N GLY A 158 3.17 14.75 11.32
CA GLY A 158 4.60 15.00 11.15
C GLY A 158 5.28 13.87 10.37
N GLY A 159 6.48 13.47 10.79
CA GLY A 159 7.22 12.36 10.17
C GLY A 159 6.52 11.00 10.21
N SER A 160 5.48 10.86 11.05
CA SER A 160 4.66 9.65 11.13
C SER A 160 3.62 9.55 10.01
N SER A 161 3.33 10.64 9.28
CA SER A 161 2.30 10.66 8.22
C SER A 161 2.77 9.89 6.98
N VAL A 162 2.29 8.67 6.85
CA VAL A 162 2.58 7.77 5.73
C VAL A 162 1.32 7.00 5.34
N ILE A 163 1.02 6.91 4.05
CA ILE A 163 0.04 5.98 3.49
C ILE A 163 0.73 5.05 2.49
N ILE A 164 0.43 3.76 2.61
CA ILE A 164 0.97 2.71 1.76
C ILE A 164 -0.21 1.99 1.11
N ALA A 165 -0.22 1.89 -0.21
CA ALA A 165 -1.16 1.07 -0.99
C ALA A 165 -0.45 0.59 -2.27
N GLU A 166 -1.20 -0.03 -3.19
CA GLU A 166 -0.68 -0.43 -4.51
C GLU A 166 0.66 -1.18 -4.41
N GLU A 167 0.62 -2.41 -3.87
CA GLU A 167 1.81 -3.28 -3.82
C GLU A 167 2.95 -2.73 -2.94
N ASP A 168 2.59 -2.32 -1.71
CA ASP A 168 3.51 -1.77 -0.71
C ASP A 168 4.21 -0.46 -1.11
N GLN A 169 3.65 0.28 -2.07
CA GLN A 169 4.15 1.59 -2.45
C GLN A 169 3.72 2.67 -1.46
N VAL A 170 4.67 3.51 -1.06
CA VAL A 170 4.37 4.74 -0.33
C VAL A 170 3.79 5.75 -1.29
N LEU A 171 2.53 6.14 -1.10
CA LEU A 171 1.84 7.02 -2.04
C LEU A 171 2.07 8.52 -1.75
N ASN A 172 2.54 8.85 -0.54
CA ASN A 172 2.83 10.22 -0.12
C ASN A 172 4.33 10.45 0.05
N SER A 173 4.76 11.66 0.44
CA SER A 173 6.17 11.94 0.71
C SER A 173 6.43 12.11 2.22
N PRO A 174 7.08 11.12 2.88
CA PRO A 174 7.42 11.22 4.30
C PRO A 174 8.24 12.46 4.63
N SER A 175 7.92 13.16 5.71
CA SER A 175 8.54 14.46 6.01
C SER A 175 9.90 14.40 6.72
N ASP A 176 10.26 13.25 7.29
CA ASP A 176 11.53 13.10 8.00
C ASP A 176 12.66 12.88 6.99
N ALA A 177 13.81 13.53 7.21
CA ALA A 177 14.96 13.42 6.31
C ALA A 177 15.51 11.98 6.19
N THR A 178 15.22 11.12 7.17
CA THR A 178 15.59 9.69 7.15
C THR A 178 14.56 8.81 6.42
N GLY A 179 13.54 9.40 5.78
CA GLY A 179 12.45 8.68 5.13
C GLY A 179 11.33 8.28 6.09
N ILE A 180 10.78 7.08 5.91
CA ILE A 180 9.67 6.56 6.72
C ILE A 180 10.10 6.44 8.19
N ARG A 181 9.35 7.06 9.10
CA ARG A 181 9.56 6.94 10.54
C ARG A 181 9.00 5.62 11.07
N ALA A 182 9.73 4.97 11.98
CA ALA A 182 9.19 3.88 12.77
C ALA A 182 8.08 4.39 13.71
N VAL A 183 6.87 3.87 13.56
CA VAL A 183 5.68 4.24 14.35
C VAL A 183 5.31 3.14 15.35
N GLY A 184 4.67 3.52 16.46
CA GLY A 184 4.24 2.57 17.50
C GLY A 184 3.00 1.75 17.13
N SER A 185 2.20 2.24 16.18
CA SER A 185 1.02 1.57 15.64
C SER A 185 0.71 2.09 14.23
N ALA A 186 -0.01 1.30 13.45
CA ALA A 186 -0.50 1.66 12.12
C ALA A 186 -1.91 1.12 11.92
N LEU A 187 -2.64 1.72 10.99
CA LEU A 187 -3.98 1.32 10.61
C LEU A 187 -3.92 0.55 9.30
N LEU A 188 -4.41 -0.69 9.30
CA LEU A 188 -4.39 -1.55 8.13
C LEU A 188 -5.82 -1.75 7.62
N ILE A 189 -6.05 -1.39 6.36
CA ILE A 189 -7.25 -1.78 5.65
C ILE A 189 -7.01 -3.18 5.09
N LYS A 190 -7.60 -4.17 5.75
CA LYS A 190 -7.57 -5.55 5.26
C LYS A 190 -8.89 -5.85 4.58
N ARG A 191 -8.84 -6.47 3.40
CA ARG A 191 -10.02 -7.13 2.85
C ARG A 191 -10.48 -8.16 3.86
N ARG A 192 -11.77 -8.11 4.22
CA ARG A 192 -12.38 -9.09 5.10
C ARG A 192 -12.66 -10.36 4.28
N PRO A 193 -11.99 -11.49 4.55
CA PRO A 193 -12.40 -12.75 3.96
C PRO A 193 -13.83 -13.05 4.41
N GLN A 194 -14.59 -13.70 3.53
CA GLN A 194 -15.92 -14.18 3.90
C GLN A 194 -15.73 -15.54 4.58
N TYR A 195 -16.26 -15.69 5.78
CA TYR A 195 -16.20 -16.93 6.55
C TYR A 195 -17.61 -17.50 6.65
N TYR A 196 -17.74 -18.80 6.39
CA TYR A 196 -18.98 -19.53 6.56
C TYR A 196 -18.70 -20.72 7.46
N ASP A 197 -19.31 -20.72 8.63
CA ASP A 197 -19.14 -21.75 9.65
C ASP A 197 -20.40 -22.64 9.74
N THR A 198 -20.26 -23.84 10.31
CA THR A 198 -21.34 -24.80 10.50
C THR A 198 -22.50 -24.26 11.35
N GLU A 199 -22.26 -23.24 12.18
CA GLU A 199 -23.30 -22.54 12.93
C GLU A 199 -24.19 -21.62 12.09
N SER A 200 -23.91 -21.41 10.80
CA SER A 200 -24.71 -20.54 9.91
C SER A 200 -25.95 -21.26 9.36
N PRO A 201 -27.14 -21.18 10.00
CA PRO A 201 -28.27 -22.07 9.67
C PRO A 201 -28.91 -21.76 8.30
N THR A 202 -28.61 -20.61 7.73
CA THR A 202 -29.11 -20.18 6.41
C THR A 202 -28.19 -20.58 5.27
N LEU A 203 -26.93 -20.90 5.55
CA LEU A 203 -25.89 -21.17 4.55
C LEU A 203 -25.30 -22.57 4.68
N TYR A 204 -25.45 -23.24 5.83
CA TYR A 204 -24.92 -24.57 6.07
C TYR A 204 -26.04 -25.59 6.30
N THR A 205 -25.94 -26.76 5.67
CA THR A 205 -26.89 -27.87 5.84
C THR A 205 -26.17 -29.22 5.84
N GLU A 206 -26.76 -30.20 6.53
CA GLU A 206 -26.24 -31.56 6.67
C GLU A 206 -27.25 -32.59 6.15
N THR A 207 -26.76 -33.55 5.38
CA THR A 207 -27.46 -34.77 4.99
C THR A 207 -26.72 -35.97 5.59
N GLY A 208 -27.42 -36.79 6.36
CA GLY A 208 -26.84 -37.95 7.07
C GLY A 208 -26.71 -37.73 8.58
N ALA A 209 -26.14 -38.72 9.27
CA ALA A 209 -25.98 -38.71 10.73
C ALA A 209 -24.61 -38.15 11.12
N TRP A 210 -24.53 -36.84 11.28
CA TRP A 210 -23.32 -36.12 11.71
C TRP A 210 -23.19 -36.10 13.23
N LEU A 211 -21.96 -36.22 13.71
CA LEU A 211 -21.60 -36.18 15.13
C LEU A 211 -20.49 -35.17 15.38
N GLU A 212 -20.34 -34.70 16.61
CA GLU A 212 -19.32 -33.69 16.95
C GLU A 212 -18.00 -34.35 17.32
N THR A 213 -16.90 -33.70 16.93
CA THR A 213 -15.58 -34.07 17.42
C THR A 213 -15.46 -33.86 18.94
N SER A 214 -14.68 -34.70 19.60
CA SER A 214 -14.22 -34.47 20.98
C SER A 214 -12.93 -33.66 21.04
N ASN A 215 -12.23 -33.52 19.91
CA ASN A 215 -10.94 -32.84 19.82
C ASN A 215 -11.15 -31.32 19.75
N GLU A 216 -10.29 -30.57 20.45
CA GLU A 216 -10.25 -29.10 20.38
C GLU A 216 -9.57 -28.62 19.09
N GLY A 217 -9.65 -27.30 18.83
CA GLY A 217 -9.04 -26.66 17.64
C GLY A 217 -10.01 -26.44 16.48
N PHE A 218 -11.31 -26.45 16.72
CA PHE A 218 -12.34 -26.09 15.74
C PHE A 218 -12.43 -24.56 15.57
N TYR A 219 -12.98 -24.13 14.44
CA TYR A 219 -13.24 -22.72 14.16
C TYR A 219 -14.55 -22.28 14.83
N GLY A 220 -14.63 -21.04 15.30
CA GLY A 220 -15.86 -20.50 15.89
C GLY A 220 -16.29 -21.18 17.20
N GLU A 221 -17.59 -21.18 17.46
CA GLU A 221 -18.18 -21.79 18.65
C GLU A 221 -18.67 -23.23 18.41
N SER A 222 -18.98 -23.57 17.15
CA SER A 222 -19.42 -24.90 16.74
C SER A 222 -18.27 -25.90 16.64
N ARG A 223 -18.45 -27.08 17.22
CA ARG A 223 -17.46 -28.16 17.09
C ARG A 223 -17.45 -28.71 15.67
N THR A 224 -16.26 -29.01 15.15
CA THR A 224 -16.09 -29.73 13.88
C THR A 224 -17.02 -30.94 13.82
N ARG A 225 -17.78 -31.01 12.73
CA ARG A 225 -18.77 -32.04 12.41
C ARG A 225 -18.07 -33.20 11.71
N LEU A 226 -18.42 -34.42 12.11
CA LEU A 226 -17.84 -35.66 11.62
C LEU A 226 -18.92 -36.55 11.02
N LEU A 227 -18.58 -37.18 9.90
CA LEU A 227 -19.44 -38.15 9.23
C LEU A 227 -18.61 -39.36 8.83
N ALA A 228 -19.14 -40.56 9.05
CA ALA A 228 -18.49 -41.79 8.62
C ALA A 228 -18.31 -41.80 7.09
N VAL A 229 -17.15 -42.25 6.64
CA VAL A 229 -16.87 -42.45 5.20
C VAL A 229 -17.89 -43.39 4.56
N GLY A 230 -18.17 -43.25 3.28
CA GLY A 230 -19.27 -43.94 2.60
C GLY A 230 -19.31 -43.73 1.08
N ASP A 231 -20.50 -43.89 0.51
CA ASP A 231 -20.74 -43.91 -0.93
C ASP A 231 -21.08 -42.54 -1.54
N GLY A 232 -21.17 -41.49 -0.71
CA GLY A 232 -21.58 -40.15 -1.12
C GLY A 232 -23.04 -39.81 -0.86
N SER A 233 -23.84 -40.74 -0.35
CA SER A 233 -25.24 -40.49 0.02
C SER A 233 -25.42 -39.51 1.18
N SER A 234 -24.35 -39.22 1.93
CA SER A 234 -24.35 -38.26 3.03
C SER A 234 -23.25 -37.22 2.84
N TYR A 235 -23.55 -35.96 3.17
CA TYR A 235 -22.70 -34.81 2.87
C TYR A 235 -23.12 -33.59 3.68
N ALA A 236 -22.25 -32.60 3.74
CA ALA A 236 -22.55 -31.26 4.22
C ALA A 236 -22.45 -30.27 3.05
N THR A 237 -23.24 -29.21 3.09
CA THR A 237 -23.28 -28.20 2.03
C THR A 237 -23.19 -26.82 2.62
N TYR A 238 -22.21 -26.04 2.16
CA TYR A 238 -22.22 -24.58 2.26
C TYR A 238 -22.83 -24.02 0.97
N THR A 239 -23.98 -23.36 1.08
CA THR A 239 -24.59 -22.59 0.00
C THR A 239 -24.12 -21.14 0.14
N LEU A 240 -23.45 -20.62 -0.89
CA LEU A 240 -22.91 -19.28 -0.88
C LEU A 240 -24.04 -18.24 -0.96
N PRO A 241 -23.90 -17.09 -0.29
CA PRO A 241 -25.02 -16.17 -0.11
C PRO A 241 -25.43 -15.51 -1.45
N PRO A 242 -26.70 -15.11 -1.59
CA PRO A 242 -27.25 -14.61 -2.84
C PRO A 242 -26.67 -13.26 -3.28
N ASP A 243 -25.96 -12.57 -2.40
CA ASP A 243 -25.29 -11.30 -2.64
C ASP A 243 -23.76 -11.44 -2.85
N LEU A 244 -23.22 -12.68 -2.88
CA LEU A 244 -21.81 -12.90 -3.20
C LEU A 244 -21.51 -12.43 -4.64
N PRO A 245 -20.66 -11.42 -4.86
CA PRO A 245 -20.35 -10.94 -6.20
C PRO A 245 -19.67 -12.05 -7.04
N PRO A 246 -20.09 -12.30 -8.30
CA PRO A 246 -19.37 -13.22 -9.17
C PRO A 246 -17.92 -12.78 -9.37
N ALA A 247 -16.96 -13.65 -9.03
CA ALA A 247 -15.53 -13.42 -9.23
C ALA A 247 -14.74 -14.72 -9.06
N GLN A 248 -13.42 -14.65 -9.27
CA GLN A 248 -12.51 -15.71 -8.87
C GLN A 248 -12.27 -15.60 -7.35
N TYR A 249 -12.36 -16.72 -6.63
CA TYR A 249 -12.18 -16.81 -5.19
C TYR A 249 -11.22 -17.95 -4.85
N GLU A 250 -10.29 -17.67 -3.94
CA GLU A 250 -9.52 -18.68 -3.22
C GLU A 250 -10.44 -19.24 -2.13
N LEU A 251 -10.76 -20.53 -2.25
CA LEU A 251 -11.50 -21.29 -1.26
C LEU A 251 -10.52 -22.00 -0.33
N SER A 252 -10.67 -21.77 0.97
CA SER A 252 -9.99 -22.52 2.02
C SER A 252 -10.99 -23.16 2.97
N ALA A 253 -10.61 -24.25 3.63
CA ALA A 253 -11.44 -24.94 4.61
C ALA A 253 -10.65 -25.24 5.89
N TRP A 254 -11.35 -25.17 7.01
CA TRP A 254 -10.87 -25.53 8.34
C TRP A 254 -11.40 -26.91 8.72
N TRP A 255 -10.59 -27.66 9.48
CA TRP A 255 -11.01 -28.90 10.13
C TRP A 255 -10.14 -29.21 11.34
N VAL A 256 -10.67 -30.04 12.25
CA VAL A 256 -9.87 -30.71 13.29
C VAL A 256 -9.34 -32.03 12.75
N GLY A 257 -8.03 -32.05 12.50
CA GLY A 257 -7.29 -33.20 12.01
C GLY A 257 -7.05 -34.25 13.08
N ALA A 258 -7.08 -35.52 12.65
CA ALA A 258 -6.80 -36.68 13.49
C ALA A 258 -6.40 -37.86 12.60
N SER A 259 -5.73 -38.86 13.18
CA SER A 259 -5.28 -40.05 12.44
C SER A 259 -6.40 -40.89 11.82
N ASN A 260 -7.64 -40.73 12.28
CA ASN A 260 -8.82 -41.41 11.76
C ASN A 260 -9.65 -40.56 10.77
N ARG A 261 -9.14 -39.38 10.38
CA ARG A 261 -9.75 -38.59 9.30
C ARG A 261 -9.45 -39.20 7.94
N SER A 262 -10.28 -38.86 6.96
CA SER A 262 -10.03 -39.28 5.59
C SER A 262 -8.82 -38.56 5.01
N THR A 263 -7.96 -39.33 4.35
CA THR A 263 -6.85 -38.80 3.55
C THR A 263 -7.29 -38.35 2.15
N SER A 264 -8.59 -38.45 1.83
CA SER A 264 -9.12 -38.18 0.50
C SER A 264 -10.58 -37.70 0.55
N THR A 265 -10.86 -36.74 1.44
CA THR A 265 -12.20 -36.13 1.58
C THR A 265 -12.55 -35.35 0.31
N PRO A 266 -13.66 -35.67 -0.36
CA PRO A 266 -14.13 -34.91 -1.52
C PRO A 266 -14.79 -33.58 -1.11
N PHE A 267 -14.20 -32.49 -1.60
CA PHE A 267 -14.79 -31.16 -1.68
C PHE A 267 -15.29 -30.94 -3.11
N VAL A 268 -16.61 -30.99 -3.29
CA VAL A 268 -17.28 -30.85 -4.58
C VAL A 268 -17.77 -29.41 -4.73
N ILE A 269 -17.33 -28.73 -5.79
CA ILE A 269 -17.64 -27.33 -6.08
C ILE A 269 -18.71 -27.30 -7.16
N LEU A 270 -19.95 -26.99 -6.77
CA LEU A 270 -21.07 -26.85 -7.69
C LEU A 270 -21.25 -25.38 -8.05
N ARG A 271 -21.11 -25.08 -9.33
CA ARG A 271 -21.29 -23.73 -9.87
C ARG A 271 -22.39 -23.74 -10.91
N ASN A 272 -23.22 -22.70 -10.93
CA ASN A 272 -24.31 -22.63 -11.88
C ASN A 272 -23.78 -22.63 -13.34
N GLY A 273 -24.17 -23.64 -14.13
CA GLY A 273 -23.77 -23.76 -15.53
C GLY A 273 -22.38 -24.36 -15.80
N PHE A 274 -21.69 -24.88 -14.77
CA PHE A 274 -20.41 -25.59 -14.93
C PHE A 274 -20.52 -27.03 -14.43
N GLU A 275 -19.65 -27.90 -14.97
CA GLU A 275 -19.45 -29.23 -14.39
C GLU A 275 -18.87 -29.13 -12.97
N PRO A 276 -19.23 -30.06 -12.06
CA PRO A 276 -18.68 -30.10 -10.71
C PRO A 276 -17.16 -30.34 -10.71
N ASP A 277 -16.40 -29.48 -10.02
CA ASP A 277 -15.02 -29.79 -9.68
C ASP A 277 -14.99 -30.60 -8.37
N THR A 278 -14.06 -31.55 -8.24
CA THR A 278 -13.88 -32.31 -6.99
C THR A 278 -12.42 -32.29 -6.56
N MET A 279 -12.16 -31.63 -5.43
CA MET A 279 -10.86 -31.63 -4.77
C MET A 279 -10.82 -32.73 -3.70
N ARG A 280 -9.70 -33.46 -3.62
CA ARG A 280 -9.51 -34.53 -2.64
C ARG A 280 -8.50 -34.05 -1.60
N ILE A 281 -8.95 -33.90 -0.37
CA ILE A 281 -8.19 -33.26 0.71
C ILE A 281 -7.84 -34.29 1.79
N ASP A 282 -6.58 -34.27 2.23
CA ASP A 282 -6.11 -35.06 3.37
C ASP A 282 -6.38 -34.31 4.67
N GLN A 283 -7.40 -34.77 5.40
CA GLN A 283 -7.81 -34.15 6.67
C GLN A 283 -7.07 -34.71 7.89
N THR A 284 -6.07 -35.57 7.69
CA THR A 284 -5.17 -35.98 8.77
C THR A 284 -4.09 -34.93 9.06
N LEU A 285 -3.90 -33.97 8.14
CA LEU A 285 -2.87 -32.93 8.17
C LEU A 285 -3.47 -31.56 8.55
N ASN A 286 -2.58 -30.63 8.91
CA ASN A 286 -2.85 -29.19 9.07
C ASN A 286 -4.13 -28.86 9.87
N SER A 287 -4.29 -29.55 11.00
CA SER A 287 -5.42 -29.35 11.91
C SER A 287 -5.45 -27.93 12.47
N GLY A 288 -6.64 -27.36 12.60
CA GLY A 288 -6.82 -26.08 13.30
C GLY A 288 -6.28 -24.88 12.53
N ASP A 289 -6.32 -24.93 11.20
CA ASP A 289 -6.00 -23.80 10.32
C ASP A 289 -6.85 -23.85 9.02
N PHE A 290 -6.92 -22.72 8.31
CA PHE A 290 -7.53 -22.66 6.98
C PHE A 290 -6.57 -23.17 5.92
N ASN A 291 -6.91 -24.32 5.36
CA ASN A 291 -6.16 -24.97 4.30
C ASN A 291 -6.76 -24.65 2.95
N ILE A 292 -5.93 -24.28 1.98
CA ILE A 292 -6.38 -23.99 0.62
C ILE A 292 -6.95 -25.26 -0.02
N VAL A 293 -8.19 -25.16 -0.49
CA VAL A 293 -8.86 -26.21 -1.28
C VAL A 293 -8.59 -25.98 -2.77
N GLY A 294 -8.61 -24.72 -3.20
CA GLY A 294 -8.33 -24.32 -4.58
C GLY A 294 -8.88 -22.95 -4.90
N THR A 295 -8.80 -22.56 -6.17
CA THR A 295 -9.28 -21.28 -6.67
C THR A 295 -10.35 -21.53 -7.73
N PHE A 296 -11.50 -20.89 -7.57
CA PHE A 296 -12.69 -21.15 -8.38
C PHE A 296 -13.38 -19.86 -8.77
N GLN A 297 -13.98 -19.83 -9.96
CA GLN A 297 -15.00 -18.84 -10.28
C GLN A 297 -16.25 -19.19 -9.48
N LEU A 298 -16.64 -18.31 -8.56
CA LEU A 298 -17.80 -18.49 -7.67
C LEU A 298 -18.69 -17.25 -7.73
N GLY A 299 -19.98 -17.45 -7.52
CA GLY A 299 -20.97 -16.39 -7.45
C GLY A 299 -22.18 -16.74 -6.57
N PRO A 300 -23.28 -16.00 -6.72
CA PRO A 300 -24.47 -16.16 -5.90
C PRO A 300 -25.03 -17.59 -5.93
N ASN A 301 -25.29 -18.17 -4.76
CA ASN A 301 -25.93 -19.48 -4.57
C ASN A 301 -25.12 -20.70 -5.08
N ASP A 302 -23.87 -20.53 -5.50
CA ASP A 302 -22.98 -21.66 -5.75
C ASP A 302 -22.77 -22.46 -4.46
N GLN A 303 -22.41 -23.74 -4.56
CA GLN A 303 -22.36 -24.64 -3.41
C GLN A 303 -21.01 -25.33 -3.26
N ILE A 304 -20.53 -25.41 -2.02
CA ILE A 304 -19.37 -26.21 -1.62
C ILE A 304 -19.88 -27.40 -0.83
N ILE A 305 -19.73 -28.62 -1.38
CA ILE A 305 -20.20 -29.85 -0.77
C ILE A 305 -19.01 -30.66 -0.24
N ILE A 306 -19.06 -31.04 1.03
CA ILE A 306 -18.11 -31.98 1.60
C ILE A 306 -18.83 -33.32 1.74
N SER A 307 -18.45 -34.28 0.91
CA SER A 307 -19.15 -35.56 0.79
C SER A 307 -18.42 -36.68 1.51
N ASN A 308 -19.15 -37.69 1.99
CA ASN A 308 -18.51 -38.90 2.50
C ASN A 308 -18.09 -39.90 1.42
N ALA A 309 -18.16 -39.56 0.12
CA ALA A 309 -17.81 -40.41 -1.02
C ALA A 309 -16.31 -40.79 -1.08
N THR A 310 -15.84 -41.57 -0.11
CA THR A 310 -14.47 -42.01 0.07
C THR A 310 -14.48 -43.29 0.91
N SER A 311 -13.43 -44.10 0.80
CA SER A 311 -13.20 -45.28 1.63
C SER A 311 -11.89 -45.18 2.43
N ASN A 312 -11.23 -44.01 2.39
CA ASN A 312 -9.96 -43.77 3.06
C ASN A 312 -10.23 -43.10 4.42
N GLY A 313 -9.70 -43.66 5.51
CA GLY A 313 -9.98 -43.18 6.87
C GLY A 313 -11.34 -43.63 7.41
N GLU A 314 -11.71 -43.14 8.59
CA GLU A 314 -12.98 -43.49 9.25
C GLU A 314 -14.01 -42.37 9.15
N PHE A 315 -13.56 -41.11 9.19
CA PHE A 315 -14.43 -39.94 9.18
C PHE A 315 -13.99 -38.87 8.18
N VAL A 316 -14.96 -38.25 7.50
CA VAL A 316 -14.78 -36.91 6.92
C VAL A 316 -15.12 -35.86 7.98
N ALA A 317 -14.46 -34.71 7.92
CA ALA A 317 -14.65 -33.61 8.85
C ALA A 317 -15.08 -32.32 8.14
N VAL A 318 -15.92 -31.52 8.78
CA VAL A 318 -16.41 -30.24 8.28
C VAL A 318 -16.49 -29.23 9.42
N ASP A 319 -16.10 -28.00 9.17
CA ASP A 319 -16.05 -26.95 10.19
C ASP A 319 -16.40 -25.58 9.59
N ALA A 320 -15.41 -24.88 9.03
CA ALA A 320 -15.63 -23.60 8.38
C ALA A 320 -14.96 -23.55 7.00
N ILE A 321 -15.52 -22.73 6.11
CA ILE A 321 -14.87 -22.34 4.85
C ILE A 321 -14.58 -20.85 4.85
N ARG A 322 -13.54 -20.46 4.11
CA ARG A 322 -13.14 -19.08 3.88
C ARG A 322 -13.08 -18.82 2.39
N LEU A 323 -13.72 -17.75 1.94
CA LEU A 323 -13.55 -17.20 0.60
C LEU A 323 -12.74 -15.91 0.66
N ARG A 324 -11.67 -15.86 -0.13
CA ARG A 324 -10.93 -14.63 -0.41
C ARG A 324 -11.06 -14.33 -1.89
N LYS A 325 -11.66 -13.19 -2.24
CA LYS A 325 -11.73 -12.73 -3.63
C LYS A 325 -10.30 -12.63 -4.18
N VAL A 326 -10.04 -13.34 -5.27
CA VAL A 326 -8.80 -13.22 -6.03
C VAL A 326 -8.88 -11.92 -6.81
N ASP A 327 -7.82 -11.11 -6.73
CA ASP A 327 -7.78 -9.88 -7.49
C ASP A 327 -7.49 -10.18 -8.95
N GLU A 328 -8.04 -9.38 -9.85
CA GLU A 328 -7.63 -9.36 -11.26
C GLU A 328 -6.22 -8.76 -11.44
N SER A 329 -5.57 -8.37 -10.34
CA SER A 329 -4.16 -7.96 -10.35
C SER A 329 -3.34 -9.10 -10.94
N ALA A 330 -2.78 -8.85 -12.12
CA ALA A 330 -1.80 -9.74 -12.72
C ALA A 330 -0.64 -9.96 -11.74
N PRO A 331 0.12 -11.05 -11.87
CA PRO A 331 1.46 -11.05 -11.29
C PRO A 331 2.20 -9.80 -11.76
N PHE A 332 3.15 -9.31 -10.97
CA PHE A 332 3.90 -8.11 -11.31
C PHE A 332 5.40 -8.31 -11.10
N VAL A 333 6.17 -7.53 -11.87
CA VAL A 333 7.62 -7.48 -11.82
C VAL A 333 7.99 -6.08 -11.35
N THR A 334 8.78 -5.98 -10.29
CA THR A 334 9.39 -4.71 -9.86
C THR A 334 10.90 -4.87 -9.81
N PHE A 335 11.64 -3.76 -9.91
CA PHE A 335 13.11 -3.77 -9.81
C PHE A 335 13.55 -3.14 -8.49
N GLU A 336 14.62 -3.65 -7.90
CA GLU A 336 15.31 -2.93 -6.84
C GLU A 336 16.13 -1.79 -7.45
N GLY A 337 15.82 -0.54 -7.07
CA GLY A 337 16.48 0.66 -7.60
C GLY A 337 15.76 1.28 -8.80
N GLU A 338 16.47 2.10 -9.58
CA GLU A 338 15.91 2.75 -10.77
C GLU A 338 15.70 1.74 -11.91
N SER A 339 14.57 1.85 -12.62
CA SER A 339 14.26 1.04 -13.81
C SER A 339 15.01 1.48 -15.08
N GLN A 340 15.88 2.50 -14.95
CA GLN A 340 16.79 2.96 -15.97
C GLN A 340 18.13 3.33 -15.36
N ILE A 341 19.24 2.90 -15.98
CA ILE A 341 20.59 3.24 -15.51
C ILE A 341 21.54 3.53 -16.68
N ASP A 342 22.62 4.25 -16.36
CA ASP A 342 23.76 4.44 -17.26
C ASP A 342 24.86 3.45 -16.86
N ILE A 343 25.37 2.67 -17.81
CA ILE A 343 26.46 1.71 -17.57
C ILE A 343 27.60 1.94 -18.54
N ILE A 344 28.82 1.99 -18.02
CA ILE A 344 30.03 2.17 -18.82
C ILE A 344 30.23 0.95 -19.72
N GLN A 345 30.54 1.18 -20.99
CA GLN A 345 30.86 0.11 -21.95
C GLN A 345 31.87 -0.90 -21.38
N GLY A 346 31.54 -2.19 -21.47
CA GLY A 346 32.37 -3.29 -20.97
C GLY A 346 32.23 -3.59 -19.47
N GLN A 347 31.38 -2.86 -18.74
CA GLN A 347 31.06 -3.16 -17.34
C GLN A 347 29.86 -4.11 -17.22
N GLN A 348 29.70 -4.66 -16.02
CA GLN A 348 28.56 -5.48 -15.63
C GLN A 348 27.52 -4.64 -14.88
N ALA A 349 26.24 -4.90 -15.14
CA ALA A 349 25.12 -4.42 -14.35
C ALA A 349 24.47 -5.61 -13.61
N SER A 350 24.10 -5.43 -12.34
CA SER A 350 23.32 -6.41 -11.59
C SER A 350 21.93 -5.86 -11.36
N ILE A 351 20.92 -6.52 -11.94
CA ILE A 351 19.53 -6.09 -11.91
C ILE A 351 18.74 -7.10 -11.09
N ILE A 352 18.13 -6.65 -10.00
CA ILE A 352 17.33 -7.51 -9.13
C ILE A 352 15.85 -7.25 -9.42
N ALA A 353 15.18 -8.24 -9.99
CA ALA A 353 13.75 -8.26 -10.23
C ALA A 353 13.04 -8.99 -9.09
N ARG A 354 12.02 -8.37 -8.49
CA ARG A 354 11.09 -8.99 -7.55
C ARG A 354 9.86 -9.44 -8.33
N LEU A 355 9.51 -10.72 -8.17
CA LEU A 355 8.42 -11.38 -8.88
C LEU A 355 7.35 -11.71 -7.86
N LEU A 356 6.15 -11.15 -8.02
CA LEU A 356 5.08 -11.34 -7.05
C LEU A 356 3.81 -11.80 -7.75
N SER A 357 3.15 -12.76 -7.12
CA SER A 357 1.75 -13.06 -7.36
C SER A 357 0.92 -12.52 -6.21
N PRO A 358 -0.18 -11.81 -6.49
CA PRO A 358 -1.01 -11.26 -5.43
C PRO A 358 -1.78 -12.33 -4.64
N ASN A 359 -1.83 -13.58 -5.12
CA ASN A 359 -2.71 -14.63 -4.57
C ASN A 359 -2.12 -16.03 -4.70
N THR A 360 -2.43 -16.94 -3.76
CA THR A 360 -1.93 -18.33 -3.79
C THR A 360 -2.47 -19.19 -4.93
N GLY A 361 -3.52 -18.70 -5.62
CA GLY A 361 -4.11 -19.33 -6.80
C GLY A 361 -3.42 -19.01 -8.13
N LEU A 362 -2.52 -18.02 -8.16
CA LEU A 362 -1.86 -17.50 -9.37
C LEU A 362 -0.34 -17.61 -9.24
N GLY A 363 0.18 -18.78 -8.87
CA GLY A 363 1.62 -18.97 -8.69
C GLY A 363 2.41 -18.56 -9.94
N VAL A 364 3.52 -17.84 -9.76
CA VAL A 364 4.40 -17.50 -10.88
C VAL A 364 5.07 -18.77 -11.38
N GLU A 365 5.01 -19.02 -12.68
CA GLU A 365 5.53 -20.25 -13.27
C GLU A 365 6.77 -20.03 -14.11
N LYS A 366 6.80 -18.98 -14.94
CA LYS A 366 7.88 -18.76 -15.89
C LYS A 366 8.31 -17.31 -15.92
N LEU A 367 9.61 -17.10 -15.99
CA LEU A 367 10.21 -15.81 -16.33
C LEU A 367 10.98 -15.96 -17.65
N ARG A 368 10.74 -15.04 -18.58
CA ARG A 368 11.53 -14.87 -19.81
C ARG A 368 12.07 -13.46 -19.84
N ILE A 369 13.30 -13.32 -20.31
CA ILE A 369 13.94 -12.01 -20.44
C ILE A 369 14.24 -11.81 -21.92
N PHE A 370 13.81 -10.69 -22.47
CA PHE A 370 14.08 -10.30 -23.85
C PHE A 370 14.97 -9.08 -23.85
N LYS A 371 15.87 -9.02 -24.83
CA LYS A 371 16.78 -7.90 -25.06
C LYS A 371 16.49 -7.31 -26.42
N SER A 372 16.43 -5.99 -26.52
CA SER A 372 16.60 -5.25 -27.77
C SER A 372 17.68 -4.17 -27.62
N VAL A 373 18.27 -3.75 -28.74
CA VAL A 373 19.24 -2.66 -28.79
C VAL A 373 18.72 -1.62 -29.77
N ASN A 374 18.63 -0.36 -29.33
CA ASN A 374 18.14 0.78 -30.11
C ASN A 374 16.76 0.55 -30.74
N GLY A 375 15.86 -0.16 -30.04
CA GLY A 375 14.53 -0.51 -30.54
C GLY A 375 14.54 -1.51 -31.71
N GLY A 376 15.66 -2.20 -31.94
CA GLY A 376 15.77 -3.28 -32.90
C GLY A 376 15.00 -4.54 -32.48
N THR A 377 15.18 -5.62 -33.24
CA THR A 377 14.51 -6.90 -32.98
C THR A 377 14.82 -7.44 -31.60
N GLU A 378 13.79 -7.85 -30.86
CA GLU A 378 13.95 -8.52 -29.58
C GLU A 378 14.54 -9.94 -29.77
N THR A 379 15.52 -10.26 -28.94
CA THR A 379 16.08 -11.60 -28.80
C THR A 379 15.96 -12.05 -27.35
N GLN A 380 15.53 -13.29 -27.12
CA GLN A 380 15.49 -13.84 -25.77
C GLN A 380 16.91 -13.93 -25.20
N LEU A 381 17.08 -13.44 -23.98
CA LEU A 381 18.31 -13.47 -23.22
C LEU A 381 18.29 -14.70 -22.31
N GLY A 382 19.16 -15.67 -22.60
CA GLY A 382 19.20 -16.93 -21.87
C GLY A 382 18.01 -17.85 -22.16
N ASN A 383 17.80 -18.83 -21.26
CA ASN A 383 16.67 -19.76 -21.33
C ASN A 383 15.48 -19.25 -20.50
N GLU A 384 14.31 -19.82 -20.73
CA GLU A 384 13.16 -19.68 -19.83
C GLU A 384 13.52 -20.20 -18.42
N ILE A 385 13.08 -19.46 -17.39
CA ILE A 385 13.34 -19.76 -15.98
C ILE A 385 12.05 -20.29 -15.36
N SER A 386 12.10 -21.48 -14.76
CA SER A 386 10.97 -22.07 -14.03
C SER A 386 10.96 -21.60 -12.58
N LEU A 387 9.83 -21.03 -12.15
CA LEU A 387 9.60 -20.47 -10.82
C LEU A 387 8.79 -21.40 -9.90
N ASN A 388 8.41 -22.58 -10.39
CA ASN A 388 7.76 -23.66 -9.64
C ASN A 388 6.44 -23.29 -8.94
N GLY A 389 5.73 -22.26 -9.43
CA GLY A 389 4.40 -21.90 -8.93
C GLY A 389 4.42 -21.22 -7.56
N THR A 390 5.53 -20.61 -7.14
CA THR A 390 5.60 -19.84 -5.89
C THR A 390 4.76 -18.56 -6.01
N ILE A 391 4.39 -17.96 -4.86
CA ILE A 391 3.67 -16.68 -4.83
C ILE A 391 4.58 -15.47 -4.83
N GLN A 392 5.87 -15.69 -4.54
CA GLN A 392 6.88 -14.65 -4.51
C GLN A 392 8.23 -15.29 -4.81
N ASP A 393 9.03 -14.61 -5.61
CA ASP A 393 10.42 -14.96 -5.89
C ASP A 393 11.25 -13.69 -6.18
N SER A 394 12.56 -13.84 -6.27
CA SER A 394 13.45 -12.78 -6.77
C SER A 394 14.48 -13.34 -7.73
N TYR A 395 14.71 -12.61 -8.83
CA TYR A 395 15.68 -12.99 -9.84
C TYR A 395 16.74 -11.90 -10.03
N THR A 396 18.00 -12.29 -9.92
CA THR A 396 19.14 -11.40 -10.21
C THR A 396 19.67 -11.69 -11.60
N LEU A 397 19.62 -10.69 -12.49
CA LEU A 397 20.27 -10.70 -13.79
C LEU A 397 21.59 -9.95 -13.73
N ASP A 398 22.70 -10.68 -13.88
CA ASP A 398 24.02 -10.10 -14.05
C ASP A 398 24.32 -9.90 -15.55
N TYR A 399 24.03 -8.71 -16.06
CA TYR A 399 24.12 -8.36 -17.47
C TYR A 399 25.48 -7.75 -17.85
N GLN A 400 26.19 -8.35 -18.81
CA GLN A 400 27.43 -7.81 -19.37
C GLN A 400 27.16 -6.86 -20.53
N VAL A 401 27.65 -5.63 -20.44
CA VAL A 401 27.41 -4.58 -21.44
C VAL A 401 28.47 -4.62 -22.55
N ASP A 402 28.23 -5.43 -23.57
CA ASP A 402 29.10 -5.56 -24.75
C ASP A 402 28.75 -4.57 -25.91
N GLN A 403 27.75 -3.72 -25.69
CA GLN A 403 27.27 -2.76 -26.70
C GLN A 403 28.17 -1.53 -26.78
N GLN A 404 28.05 -0.77 -27.87
CA GLN A 404 28.86 0.42 -28.04
C GLN A 404 28.30 1.59 -27.23
N SER A 405 29.17 2.49 -26.78
CA SER A 405 28.73 3.76 -26.21
C SER A 405 27.71 4.46 -27.12
N GLY A 406 26.61 4.92 -26.53
CA GLY A 406 25.46 5.52 -27.21
C GLY A 406 24.32 4.55 -27.51
N ASP A 407 24.54 3.23 -27.39
CA ASP A 407 23.47 2.24 -27.53
C ASP A 407 22.49 2.29 -26.34
N LEU A 408 21.21 2.11 -26.63
CA LEU A 408 20.15 1.89 -25.65
C LEU A 408 19.79 0.40 -25.63
N VAL A 409 20.03 -0.27 -24.52
CA VAL A 409 19.62 -1.66 -24.30
C VAL A 409 18.32 -1.68 -23.53
N THR A 410 17.30 -2.32 -24.08
CA THR A 410 16.01 -2.54 -23.40
C THR A 410 15.91 -4.01 -23.02
N LEU A 411 15.71 -4.27 -21.73
CA LEU A 411 15.49 -5.59 -21.18
C LEU A 411 14.02 -5.69 -20.75
N ARG A 412 13.26 -6.59 -21.37
CA ARG A 412 11.85 -6.84 -21.02
C ARG A 412 11.77 -8.14 -20.23
N PHE A 413 11.29 -8.05 -18.99
CA PHE A 413 11.04 -9.17 -18.11
C PHE A 413 9.59 -9.58 -18.27
N GLU A 414 9.35 -10.76 -18.82
CA GLU A 414 8.04 -11.33 -19.08
C GLU A 414 7.75 -12.43 -18.06
N LEU A 415 6.75 -12.22 -17.21
CA LEU A 415 6.36 -13.12 -16.14
C LEU A 415 5.02 -13.77 -16.46
N GLU A 416 4.97 -15.09 -16.42
CA GLU A 416 3.79 -15.91 -16.69
C GLU A 416 3.34 -16.64 -15.42
N ASP A 417 2.05 -16.62 -15.12
CA ASP A 417 1.46 -17.39 -14.02
C ASP A 417 0.97 -18.78 -14.45
N ASN A 418 0.52 -19.58 -13.49
CA ASN A 418 -0.03 -20.93 -13.68
C ASN A 418 -1.35 -21.00 -14.47
N GLN A 419 -1.95 -19.87 -14.83
CA GLN A 419 -3.12 -19.78 -15.70
C GLN A 419 -2.74 -19.32 -17.11
N GLY A 420 -1.45 -19.05 -17.36
CA GLY A 420 -0.92 -18.59 -18.63
C GLY A 420 -1.12 -17.08 -18.86
N ASN A 421 -1.47 -16.32 -17.83
CA ASN A 421 -1.50 -14.86 -17.94
C ASN A 421 -0.07 -14.34 -17.94
N ILE A 422 0.20 -13.33 -18.79
CA ILE A 422 1.53 -12.78 -18.99
C ILE A 422 1.52 -11.29 -18.67
N VAL A 423 2.44 -10.87 -17.80
CA VAL A 423 2.80 -9.46 -17.61
C VAL A 423 4.20 -9.22 -18.18
N SER A 424 4.52 -7.98 -18.53
CA SER A 424 5.88 -7.61 -18.88
C SER A 424 6.25 -6.27 -18.28
N GLU A 425 7.45 -6.17 -17.75
CA GLU A 425 8.03 -4.91 -17.28
C GLU A 425 9.40 -4.67 -17.91
N ILE A 426 9.76 -3.41 -18.13
CA ILE A 426 10.96 -3.03 -18.87
C ILE A 426 12.00 -2.39 -17.96
N TYR A 427 13.25 -2.79 -18.18
CA TYR A 427 14.45 -2.19 -17.62
C TYR A 427 15.32 -1.64 -18.74
N THR A 428 15.80 -0.41 -18.61
CA THR A 428 16.57 0.24 -19.69
C THR A 428 18.00 0.56 -19.25
N ILE A 429 18.98 0.17 -20.07
CA ILE A 429 20.40 0.50 -19.86
C ILE A 429 20.85 1.41 -20.99
N ARG A 430 21.32 2.61 -20.64
CA ARG A 430 22.06 3.46 -21.58
C ARG A 430 23.54 3.12 -21.48
N VAL A 431 24.14 2.76 -22.60
CA VAL A 431 25.58 2.47 -22.64
C VAL A 431 26.33 3.78 -22.80
N VAL A 432 27.18 4.09 -21.83
CA VAL A 432 27.92 5.35 -21.78
C VAL A 432 29.42 5.09 -21.90
N PRO A 433 30.21 6.06 -22.41
CA PRO A 433 31.65 5.88 -22.56
C PRO A 433 32.41 6.11 -21.24
N PHE A 434 31.78 6.80 -20.28
CA PHE A 434 32.33 7.16 -18.97
C PHE A 434 31.18 7.53 -18.01
N ALA A 435 31.48 7.67 -16.72
CA ALA A 435 30.50 8.10 -15.73
C ALA A 435 30.38 9.64 -15.67
N LEU A 436 29.15 10.13 -15.63
CA LEU A 436 28.78 11.51 -15.34
C LEU A 436 27.69 11.48 -14.26
N THR A 437 28.01 11.94 -13.06
CA THR A 437 27.11 11.87 -11.89
C THR A 437 26.97 13.22 -11.22
N PHE A 438 25.87 13.36 -10.48
CA PHE A 438 25.59 14.51 -9.63
C PHE A 438 25.78 14.08 -8.17
N ASP A 439 26.22 14.96 -7.28
CA ASP A 439 26.27 14.70 -5.84
C ASP A 439 25.35 15.69 -5.11
N PRO A 440 24.26 15.21 -4.45
CA PRO A 440 23.84 13.81 -4.33
C PRO A 440 23.35 13.22 -5.66
N ASP A 441 23.44 11.89 -5.81
CA ASP A 441 23.12 11.15 -7.04
C ASP A 441 21.62 11.25 -7.40
N GLN A 442 21.26 12.35 -8.04
CA GLN A 442 19.90 12.71 -8.44
C GLN A 442 19.89 13.46 -9.75
N SER A 443 19.05 13.04 -10.70
CA SER A 443 18.90 13.68 -12.02
C SER A 443 17.79 14.73 -12.10
N ALA A 444 16.97 14.85 -11.06
CA ALA A 444 15.93 15.87 -10.98
C ALA A 444 15.58 16.18 -9.52
N GLY A 445 15.03 17.36 -9.29
CA GLY A 445 14.60 17.81 -7.97
C GLY A 445 13.63 18.98 -8.05
N ARG A 446 13.04 19.33 -6.90
CA ARG A 446 12.30 20.58 -6.76
C ARG A 446 13.26 21.64 -6.23
N HIS A 447 13.14 22.86 -6.74
CA HIS A 447 14.00 23.96 -6.30
C HIS A 447 13.25 25.28 -6.10
N PRO A 448 13.42 25.98 -4.96
CA PRO A 448 12.70 27.21 -4.72
C PRO A 448 13.11 28.29 -5.72
N ASN A 449 12.12 28.93 -6.34
CA ASN A 449 12.38 30.10 -7.18
C ASN A 449 12.93 31.24 -6.31
N GLY A 450 14.04 31.85 -6.76
CA GLY A 450 14.76 32.89 -6.03
C GLY A 450 15.94 32.39 -5.18
N ARG A 451 16.29 31.10 -5.25
CA ARG A 451 17.39 30.49 -4.48
C ARG A 451 18.46 29.91 -5.39
N THR A 452 19.66 29.76 -4.83
CA THR A 452 20.80 29.17 -5.52
C THR A 452 20.75 27.64 -5.42
N LEU A 453 20.64 26.99 -6.58
CA LEU A 453 20.85 25.55 -6.75
C LEU A 453 22.36 25.29 -6.73
N GLN A 454 22.79 24.33 -5.92
CA GLN A 454 24.20 23.95 -5.80
C GLN A 454 24.34 22.44 -5.63
N PHE A 455 25.21 21.83 -6.43
CA PHE A 455 25.58 20.41 -6.37
C PHE A 455 26.90 20.18 -7.12
N ASP A 456 27.56 19.07 -6.83
CA ASP A 456 28.82 18.73 -7.51
C ASP A 456 28.53 17.86 -8.72
N VAL A 457 29.23 18.13 -9.83
CA VAL A 457 29.20 17.33 -11.04
C VAL A 457 30.49 16.54 -11.12
N ASN A 458 30.40 15.22 -11.04
CA ASN A 458 31.55 14.33 -11.06
C ASN A 458 31.64 13.60 -12.41
N VAL A 459 32.85 13.58 -12.96
CA VAL A 459 33.16 12.88 -14.20
C VAL A 459 34.33 11.93 -13.94
N ASP A 460 34.17 10.66 -14.28
CA ASP A 460 35.20 9.64 -14.17
C ASP A 460 35.20 8.76 -15.42
N THR A 461 36.30 8.78 -16.16
CA THR A 461 36.44 7.97 -17.37
C THR A 461 36.73 6.51 -17.10
N GLN A 462 37.21 6.17 -15.90
CA GLN A 462 37.73 4.85 -15.53
C GLN A 462 38.79 4.29 -16.50
N ASN A 463 39.28 5.13 -17.40
CA ASN A 463 40.25 4.81 -18.44
C ASN A 463 41.24 5.98 -18.52
N PRO A 464 42.47 5.81 -17.99
CA PRO A 464 43.47 6.87 -17.97
C PRO A 464 43.87 7.43 -19.35
N ALA A 465 43.60 6.70 -20.44
CA ALA A 465 43.85 7.16 -21.80
C ALA A 465 42.74 8.07 -22.36
N LEU A 466 41.54 8.01 -21.78
CA LEU A 466 40.41 8.85 -22.12
C LEU A 466 40.46 10.11 -21.24
N ILE A 467 40.77 11.24 -21.86
CA ILE A 467 40.97 12.53 -21.18
C ILE A 467 39.76 13.42 -21.44
N ILE A 468 39.23 14.04 -20.38
CA ILE A 468 38.13 15.00 -20.46
C ILE A 468 38.68 16.29 -21.08
N ASN A 469 38.19 16.61 -22.28
CA ASN A 469 38.55 17.79 -23.05
C ASN A 469 37.75 19.00 -22.60
N SER A 470 36.42 18.87 -22.52
CA SER A 470 35.55 19.97 -22.12
C SER A 470 34.35 19.52 -21.29
N LEU A 471 33.91 20.40 -20.38
CA LEU A 471 32.58 20.41 -19.78
C LEU A 471 31.88 21.73 -20.15
N THR A 472 30.67 21.64 -20.67
CA THR A 472 29.83 22.76 -21.07
C THR A 472 28.45 22.61 -20.45
N VAL A 473 27.87 23.68 -19.93
CA VAL A 473 26.53 23.64 -19.29
C VAL A 473 25.58 24.53 -20.06
N TYR A 474 24.47 23.93 -20.47
CA TYR A 474 23.37 24.59 -21.13
C TYR A 474 22.17 24.64 -20.19
N LYS A 475 21.37 25.70 -20.27
CA LYS A 475 20.10 25.86 -19.56
C LYS A 475 18.96 25.88 -20.55
N SER A 476 17.88 25.17 -20.24
CA SER A 476 16.58 25.29 -20.90
C SER A 476 15.50 25.56 -19.85
N VAL A 477 14.42 26.22 -20.26
CA VAL A 477 13.24 26.45 -19.43
C VAL A 477 12.03 25.91 -20.17
N ASP A 478 11.24 25.03 -19.54
CA ASP A 478 10.07 24.37 -20.12
C ASP A 478 10.35 23.73 -21.49
N GLY A 479 11.54 23.17 -21.67
CA GLY A 479 11.98 22.56 -22.93
C GLY A 479 12.09 23.54 -24.11
N GLN A 480 12.14 24.85 -23.86
CA GLN A 480 12.45 25.85 -24.89
C GLN A 480 13.94 25.79 -25.28
N GLY A 481 14.36 26.58 -26.27
CA GLY A 481 15.74 26.59 -26.78
C GLY A 481 16.81 26.69 -25.68
N GLU A 482 17.96 26.06 -25.94
CA GLU A 482 19.06 26.00 -24.97
C GLU A 482 19.93 27.26 -25.00
N GLU A 483 20.26 27.77 -23.81
CA GLU A 483 21.20 28.86 -23.58
C GLU A 483 22.49 28.32 -22.97
N LEU A 484 23.65 28.66 -23.54
CA LEU A 484 24.94 28.37 -22.93
C LEU A 484 25.12 29.23 -21.68
N ILE A 485 25.24 28.60 -20.50
CA ILE A 485 25.41 29.33 -19.23
C ILE A 485 26.81 29.17 -18.61
N GLN A 486 27.56 28.13 -19.00
CA GLN A 486 28.90 27.89 -18.47
C GLN A 486 29.77 27.09 -19.46
N GLY A 487 31.06 27.39 -19.51
CA GLY A 487 32.08 26.64 -20.26
C GLY A 487 32.50 27.24 -21.61
N PRO A 488 33.37 26.56 -22.36
CA PRO A 488 33.93 25.24 -22.04
C PRO A 488 34.97 25.33 -20.90
N ILE A 489 34.79 24.49 -19.89
CA ILE A 489 35.80 24.22 -18.86
C ILE A 489 36.69 23.11 -19.42
N ASN A 490 38.01 23.23 -19.35
CA ASN A 490 38.95 22.24 -19.91
C ASN A 490 39.78 21.55 -18.82
N PRO A 491 39.27 20.46 -18.19
CA PRO A 491 39.94 19.81 -17.07
C PRO A 491 41.30 19.20 -17.43
N ASN A 492 41.43 18.65 -18.65
CA ASN A 492 42.61 17.89 -19.10
C ASN A 492 43.00 16.77 -18.12
N ALA A 493 41.99 16.06 -17.59
CA ALA A 493 42.15 14.98 -16.63
C ALA A 493 41.21 13.80 -16.98
N SER A 494 41.51 12.60 -16.49
CA SER A 494 40.62 11.43 -16.60
C SER A 494 39.54 11.38 -15.51
N GLN A 495 39.68 12.21 -14.48
CA GLN A 495 38.69 12.39 -13.42
C GLN A 495 38.61 13.88 -13.06
N PHE A 496 37.40 14.40 -12.88
CA PHE A 496 37.15 15.82 -12.63
C PHE A 496 35.86 16.00 -11.82
N SER A 497 35.88 16.97 -10.89
CA SER A 497 34.71 17.38 -10.13
C SER A 497 34.49 18.88 -10.32
N TYR A 498 33.23 19.28 -10.46
CA TYR A 498 32.83 20.67 -10.71
C TYR A 498 31.66 21.08 -9.83
N ASP A 499 31.93 22.02 -8.93
CA ASP A 499 30.93 22.66 -8.07
C ASP A 499 30.01 23.55 -8.94
N PHE A 500 28.83 23.06 -9.28
CA PHE A 500 27.84 23.82 -10.04
C PHE A 500 27.01 24.71 -9.10
N SER A 501 26.79 25.96 -9.51
CA SER A 501 25.97 26.91 -8.75
C SER A 501 25.16 27.80 -9.69
N TYR A 502 23.84 27.88 -9.48
CA TYR A 502 22.95 28.71 -10.30
C TYR A 502 21.79 29.30 -9.50
N LEU A 503 21.57 30.62 -9.61
CA LEU A 503 20.41 31.29 -9.01
C LEU A 503 19.18 31.14 -9.92
N ILE A 504 18.24 30.29 -9.52
CA ILE A 504 16.99 30.05 -10.27
C ILE A 504 16.03 31.23 -10.05
N ASN A 505 15.63 31.92 -11.13
CA ASN A 505 14.72 33.07 -11.11
C ASN A 505 13.65 33.02 -12.22
N GLU A 506 13.50 31.88 -12.88
CA GLU A 506 12.66 31.68 -14.07
C GLU A 506 11.15 31.74 -13.77
N GLY A 507 10.76 31.83 -12.49
CA GLY A 507 9.36 31.87 -12.04
C GLY A 507 8.86 30.48 -11.61
N THR A 508 7.77 30.42 -10.85
CA THR A 508 7.17 29.19 -10.28
C THR A 508 6.47 28.32 -11.33
N GLY A 509 6.58 26.99 -11.17
CA GLY A 509 5.95 26.00 -12.05
C GLY A 509 6.70 25.81 -13.36
N LYS A 510 7.97 26.20 -13.39
CA LYS A 510 8.88 26.06 -14.54
C LYS A 510 9.75 24.84 -14.35
N VAL A 511 10.07 24.15 -15.43
CA VAL A 511 11.12 23.14 -15.42
C VAL A 511 12.38 23.78 -15.97
N VAL A 512 13.37 24.00 -15.10
CA VAL A 512 14.68 24.53 -15.50
C VAL A 512 15.63 23.34 -15.63
N SER A 513 16.02 23.03 -16.85
CA SER A 513 16.87 21.89 -17.16
C SER A 513 18.31 22.38 -17.39
N PHE A 514 19.27 21.80 -16.68
CA PHE A 514 20.70 22.05 -16.85
C PHE A 514 21.35 20.86 -17.52
N ARG A 515 21.70 20.97 -18.79
CA ARG A 515 22.39 19.92 -19.54
C ARG A 515 23.89 20.10 -19.43
N PHE A 516 24.55 19.15 -18.80
CA PHE A 516 25.99 19.06 -18.68
C PHE A 516 26.50 18.18 -19.82
N GLU A 517 27.24 18.79 -20.74
CA GLU A 517 27.85 18.16 -21.90
C GLU A 517 29.34 18.02 -21.68
N VAL A 518 29.82 16.77 -21.67
CA VAL A 518 31.23 16.44 -21.50
C VAL A 518 31.76 15.86 -22.80
N THR A 519 32.91 16.35 -23.25
CA THR A 519 33.64 15.77 -24.39
C THR A 519 35.01 15.26 -24.00
N THR A 520 35.50 14.23 -24.69
CA THR A 520 36.82 13.64 -24.46
C THR A 520 37.79 13.88 -25.63
N ASN A 521 39.06 13.51 -25.44
CA ASN A 521 40.11 13.50 -26.46
C ASN A 521 39.82 12.62 -27.68
N ASN A 522 38.87 11.68 -27.57
CA ASN A 522 38.41 10.85 -28.70
C ASN A 522 37.15 11.41 -29.39
N ASN A 523 36.68 12.59 -28.98
CA ASN A 523 35.40 13.19 -29.37
C ASN A 523 34.16 12.40 -28.91
N ASP A 524 34.29 11.52 -27.92
CA ASP A 524 33.12 10.95 -27.24
C ASP A 524 32.40 12.06 -26.50
N THR A 525 31.07 12.08 -26.58
CA THR A 525 30.23 13.08 -25.92
C THR A 525 29.21 12.37 -25.02
N LEU A 526 29.12 12.79 -23.77
CA LEU A 526 28.08 12.35 -22.84
C LEU A 526 27.38 13.56 -22.26
N ASN A 527 26.04 13.47 -22.24
CA ASN A 527 25.18 14.51 -21.71
C ASN A 527 24.37 13.94 -20.56
N LYS A 528 24.33 14.66 -19.45
CA LYS A 528 23.38 14.40 -18.36
C LYS A 528 22.67 15.69 -18.02
N THR A 529 21.36 15.60 -17.82
CA THR A 529 20.54 16.75 -17.48
C THR A 529 20.12 16.65 -16.03
N TYR A 530 20.29 17.75 -15.30
CA TYR A 530 19.64 17.96 -14.01
C TYR A 530 18.38 18.81 -14.22
N GLU A 531 17.21 18.33 -13.83
CA GLU A 531 15.97 19.10 -13.93
C GLU A 531 15.54 19.66 -12.58
N ALA A 532 15.43 20.99 -12.50
CA ALA A 532 14.89 21.68 -11.34
C ALA A 532 13.45 22.14 -11.64
N THR A 533 12.46 21.52 -11.01
CA THR A 533 11.09 22.04 -11.04
C THR A 533 10.97 23.17 -10.03
N THR A 534 10.75 24.38 -10.53
CA THR A 534 10.63 25.56 -9.70
C THR A 534 9.27 25.60 -9.02
N PHE A 535 9.25 25.99 -7.75
CA PHE A 535 8.00 26.21 -7.03
C PHE A 535 8.03 27.56 -6.30
N SER A 536 6.86 28.02 -5.84
CA SER A 536 6.75 29.26 -5.07
C SER A 536 7.29 29.01 -3.68
N GLU A 537 8.05 29.96 -3.12
CA GLU A 537 8.61 29.86 -1.77
C GLU A 537 7.55 29.80 -0.64
N LYS A 538 6.25 29.58 -0.94
CA LYS A 538 5.17 29.25 0.00
C LYS A 538 4.15 28.32 -0.66
N GLY A 539 3.73 27.33 0.12
CA GLY A 539 3.22 26.04 -0.34
C GLY A 539 1.82 26.00 -0.94
N LYS A 540 1.67 25.14 -1.94
CA LYS A 540 0.41 24.72 -2.53
C LYS A 540 -0.01 23.39 -1.93
N ILE A 541 -1.20 23.32 -1.35
CA ILE A 541 -1.85 22.07 -0.95
C ILE A 541 -2.27 21.36 -2.25
N ARG A 542 -1.86 20.11 -2.43
CA ARG A 542 -2.35 19.23 -3.50
C ARG A 542 -3.19 18.14 -2.83
N VAL A 543 -4.48 18.07 -3.16
CA VAL A 543 -5.37 16.99 -2.71
C VAL A 543 -5.48 16.00 -3.86
N ALA A 544 -4.96 14.79 -3.66
CA ALA A 544 -5.15 13.67 -4.58
C ALA A 544 -6.27 12.77 -4.04
N PHE A 545 -7.21 12.40 -4.89
CA PHE A 545 -8.23 11.41 -4.59
C PHE A 545 -7.79 10.08 -5.21
N ILE A 546 -7.51 9.09 -4.38
CA ILE A 546 -7.32 7.71 -4.84
C ILE A 546 -8.66 7.01 -4.61
N ASN A 547 -9.42 6.85 -5.68
CA ASN A 547 -10.60 6.00 -5.71
C ASN A 547 -10.21 4.73 -6.45
N ASP A 548 -10.12 3.61 -5.74
CA ASP A 548 -10.55 2.34 -6.32
C ASP A 548 -11.04 1.39 -5.22
N ILE A 549 -12.34 1.12 -5.24
CA ILE A 549 -12.84 -0.14 -4.73
C ILE A 549 -13.99 -0.54 -5.65
N ASN A 550 -13.70 -1.47 -6.57
CA ASN A 550 -14.66 -2.34 -7.24
C ASN A 550 -15.97 -2.57 -6.43
N SER A 551 -16.99 -1.75 -6.68
CA SER A 551 -18.42 -2.12 -6.59
C SER A 551 -19.30 -1.01 -7.16
N SER A 552 -19.57 -1.12 -8.46
CA SER A 552 -20.87 -0.85 -9.09
C SER A 552 -21.71 0.34 -8.59
N PHE A 553 -21.38 1.57 -8.95
CA PHE A 553 -22.38 2.64 -9.19
C PHE A 553 -21.78 3.76 -10.06
N GLY A 554 -22.42 4.03 -11.21
CA GLY A 554 -22.48 5.33 -11.89
C GLY A 554 -21.18 6.08 -12.16
N SER A 555 -20.74 6.04 -13.43
CA SER A 555 -19.76 6.96 -14.01
C SER A 555 -19.93 8.41 -13.55
N THR A 556 -18.85 9.03 -13.09
CA THR A 556 -18.60 10.44 -13.36
C THR A 556 -17.21 10.54 -13.96
N GLU A 557 -17.14 10.76 -15.28
CA GLU A 557 -15.93 11.29 -15.90
C GLU A 557 -15.66 12.66 -15.28
N TYR A 558 -14.51 12.81 -14.62
CA TYR A 558 -13.85 14.10 -14.57
C TYR A 558 -12.69 14.07 -15.54
N SER A 559 -13.01 14.41 -16.80
CA SER A 559 -12.00 15.00 -17.67
C SER A 559 -11.59 16.34 -17.07
N ASN A 560 -10.37 16.42 -16.56
CA ASN A 560 -9.60 17.65 -16.69
C ASN A 560 -8.27 17.28 -17.34
N SER A 561 -8.32 17.11 -18.65
CA SER A 561 -7.17 17.38 -19.49
C SER A 561 -6.94 18.89 -19.50
N VAL A 562 -5.94 19.33 -18.74
CA VAL A 562 -5.07 20.44 -19.11
C VAL A 562 -3.67 19.88 -18.80
N LYS A 563 -3.03 19.14 -19.74
CA LYS A 563 -2.02 19.67 -20.66
C LYS A 563 -1.37 20.95 -20.10
N ASP A 564 -0.13 20.99 -19.67
CA ASP A 564 1.03 20.19 -20.05
C ASP A 564 2.05 20.19 -18.91
N ARG A 565 2.70 19.02 -18.76
CA ARG A 565 4.06 18.73 -18.23
C ARG A 565 4.42 19.24 -16.85
#